data_AF-A0A415PGC1-F1
#
_entry.id   AF-A0A415PGC1-F1
#
_cell.length_a   1.000
_cell.length_b   1.000
_cell.length_c   1.000
_cell.angle_alpha   90.00
_cell.angle_beta   90.00
_cell.angle_gamma   90.00
#
_symmetry.space_group_name_H-M   'P 1'
#
loop_
_entity.id
_entity.type
_entity.pdbx_description
1 polymer ?
#
loop_
_entity_poly.entity_id
_entity_poly.type
_entity_poly.pdbx_seq_one_letter_code
_entity_poly.pdbx_strand_id
1 'polypeptide(L)'
;MYQKVFEEGYAVVKKIQETQEDAIKQCARLIADAYISNHTFFVSGSGHSHTVSEEFYGRAGGLAFTVPILTSELTMTEHPTKSSYIEKLSGYA
;
A
#
# COMPACT_ATOMS: atom_id res chain seq x y z
N MET A 1 8.22 20.50 21.12
CA MET A 1 8.30 19.04 20.96
C MET A 1 7.51 18.56 19.74
N TYR A 2 6.23 18.90 19.59
CA TYR A 2 5.44 18.49 18.41
C TYR A 2 5.84 19.20 17.11
N GLN A 3 6.34 20.44 17.17
CA GLN A 3 6.78 21.19 15.97
C GLN A 3 7.83 20.41 15.15
N LYS A 4 8.77 19.76 15.84
CA LYS A 4 9.78 18.91 15.21
C LYS A 4 9.16 17.73 14.45
N VAL A 5 8.05 17.16 14.93
CA VAL A 5 7.35 16.07 14.22
C VAL A 5 6.81 16.56 12.87
N PHE A 6 6.24 17.76 12.83
CA PHE A 6 5.78 18.36 11.58
C PHE A 6 6.94 18.71 10.64
N GLU A 7 8.03 19.26 11.18
CA GLU A 7 9.25 19.54 10.39
C GLU A 7 9.79 18.28 9.71
N GLU A 8 9.92 17.17 10.45
CA GLU A 8 10.35 15.88 9.88
C GLU A 8 9.34 15.34 8.86
N GLY A 9 8.03 15.45 9.14
CA GLY A 9 6.98 15.03 8.21
C GLY A 9 7.05 15.79 6.88
N TYR A 10 7.21 17.11 6.92
CA TYR A 10 7.37 17.93 5.72
C TYR A 10 8.66 17.61 4.96
N ALA A 11 9.76 17.33 5.66
CA ALA A 11 11.01 16.92 5.03
C ALA A 11 10.84 15.60 4.25
N VAL A 12 10.14 14.62 4.83
CA VAL A 12 9.84 13.34 4.16
C VAL A 12 8.93 13.55 2.94
N VAL A 13 7.84 14.31 3.08
CA VAL A 13 6.92 14.59 1.95
C VAL A 13 7.63 15.31 0.82
N LYS A 14 8.48 16.30 1.13
CA LYS A 14 9.28 17.01 0.13
C LYS A 14 10.22 16.06 -0.62
N LYS A 15 10.91 15.18 0.11
CA LYS A 15 11.79 14.17 -0.51
C LYS A 15 11.00 13.22 -1.42
N ILE A 16 9.81 12.79 -1.02
CA ILE A 16 8.94 11.95 -1.87
C ILE A 16 8.59 12.71 -3.16
N GLN A 17 8.15 13.97 -3.04
CA GLN A 17 7.81 14.81 -4.18
C GLN A 17 8.99 14.98 -5.15
N GLU A 18 10.20 15.21 -4.64
CA GLU A 18 11.39 15.43 -5.47
C GLU A 18 11.96 14.16 -6.13
N THR A 19 11.64 12.98 -5.60
CA THR A 19 12.33 11.73 -6.00
C THR A 19 11.43 10.63 -6.56
N GLN A 20 10.12 10.66 -6.33
CA GLN A 20 9.23 9.54 -6.64
C GLN A 20 8.34 9.78 -7.86
N GLU A 21 8.40 10.94 -8.51
CA GLU A 21 7.51 11.28 -9.64
C GLU A 21 7.56 10.23 -10.77
N ASP A 22 8.75 9.86 -11.22
CA ASP A 22 8.91 8.89 -12.31
C ASP A 22 8.43 7.49 -11.93
N ALA A 23 8.72 7.05 -10.69
CA ALA A 23 8.25 5.77 -10.18
C ALA A 23 6.71 5.72 -10.09
N ILE A 24 6.08 6.79 -9.61
CA ILE A 24 4.62 6.90 -9.53
C ILE A 24 4.00 6.88 -10.93
N LYS A 25 4.57 7.63 -11.89
CA LYS A 25 4.09 7.62 -13.29
C LYS A 25 4.25 6.24 -13.93
N GLN A 26 5.34 5.54 -13.66
CA GLN A 26 5.56 4.18 -14.16
C GLN A 26 4.53 3.21 -13.58
N CYS A 27 4.29 3.24 -12.27
CA CYS A 27 3.27 2.42 -11.62
C CYS A 27 1.87 2.70 -12.20
N ALA A 28 1.51 3.96 -12.42
CA ALA A 28 0.23 4.33 -13.01
C ALA A 28 0.06 3.74 -14.42
N ARG A 29 1.11 3.77 -15.25
CA ARG A 29 1.10 3.14 -16.58
C ARG A 29 0.93 1.64 -16.49
N LEU A 30 1.69 0.96 -15.63
CA LEU A 30 1.59 -0.50 -15.46
C LEU A 30 0.20 -0.93 -15.01
N ILE A 31 -0.42 -0.20 -14.09
CA ILE A 31 -1.80 -0.48 -13.62
C ILE A 31 -2.80 -0.27 -14.76
N ALA A 32 -2.66 0.80 -15.54
CA ALA A 32 -3.53 1.08 -16.68
C ALA A 32 -3.38 0.02 -17.78
N ASP A 33 -2.15 -0.37 -18.11
CA ASP A 33 -1.84 -1.39 -19.11
C ASP A 33 -2.38 -2.77 -18.69
N ALA A 34 -2.28 -3.11 -17.39
CA ALA A 34 -2.88 -4.32 -16.83
C ALA A 34 -4.40 -4.31 -17.00
N TYR A 35 -5.06 -3.19 -16.70
CA TYR A 35 -6.51 -3.05 -16.88
C TYR A 35 -6.92 -3.20 -18.35
N ILE A 36 -6.25 -2.51 -19.27
CA ILE A 36 -6.54 -2.58 -20.72
C ILE A 36 -6.34 -4.01 -21.25
N SER A 37 -5.35 -4.72 -20.71
CA SER A 37 -5.04 -6.11 -21.07
C SER A 37 -5.91 -7.14 -20.35
N ASN A 38 -6.99 -6.71 -19.70
CA ASN A 38 -7.93 -7.55 -18.96
C ASN A 38 -7.25 -8.38 -17.83
N HIS A 39 -6.27 -7.78 -17.16
CA HIS A 39 -5.66 -8.29 -15.95
C HIS A 39 -6.22 -7.60 -14.70
N THR A 40 -6.03 -8.26 -13.56
CA THR A 40 -6.51 -7.79 -12.26
C THR A 40 -5.39 -7.09 -11.50
N PHE A 41 -5.69 -5.94 -10.91
CA PHE A 41 -4.77 -5.24 -10.00
C PHE A 41 -5.00 -5.71 -8.57
N PHE A 42 -4.12 -6.60 -8.10
CA PHE A 42 -4.13 -7.08 -6.72
C PHE A 42 -3.27 -6.18 -5.82
N VAL A 43 -3.78 -5.86 -4.63
CA VAL A 43 -3.04 -5.12 -3.59
C VAL A 43 -3.01 -5.91 -2.28
N SER A 44 -1.86 -5.92 -1.62
CA SER A 44 -1.66 -6.62 -0.35
C SER A 44 -0.66 -5.86 0.52
N GLY A 45 -0.77 -6.03 1.84
CA GLY A 45 0.15 -5.49 2.82
C GLY A 45 0.00 -6.21 4.15
N SER A 46 1.13 -6.42 4.82
CA SER A 46 1.20 -6.99 6.17
C SER A 46 1.45 -5.89 7.19
N GLY A 47 1.06 -6.11 8.44
CA GLY A 47 1.29 -5.15 9.51
C GLY A 47 0.51 -3.86 9.28
N HIS A 48 1.10 -2.70 9.54
CA HIS A 48 0.48 -1.41 9.21
C HIS A 48 0.36 -1.16 7.70
N SER A 49 1.15 -1.85 6.87
CA SER A 49 1.12 -1.67 5.42
C SER A 49 -0.19 -2.16 4.79
N HIS A 50 -0.99 -2.97 5.49
CA HIS A 50 -2.34 -3.33 5.01
C HIS A 50 -3.21 -2.09 4.78
N THR A 51 -3.00 -1.01 5.55
CA THR A 51 -3.79 0.23 5.42
C THR A 51 -3.62 0.90 4.05
N VAL A 52 -2.46 0.73 3.40
CA VAL A 52 -2.25 1.18 2.02
C VAL A 52 -3.10 0.36 1.05
N SER A 53 -3.25 -0.95 1.29
CA SER A 53 -4.14 -1.79 0.48
C SER A 53 -5.60 -1.42 0.66
N GLU A 54 -6.00 -1.07 1.89
CA GLU A 54 -7.34 -0.54 2.18
C GLU A 54 -7.58 0.80 1.47
N GLU A 55 -6.59 1.69 1.41
CA GLU A 55 -6.71 2.98 0.70
C GLU A 55 -7.00 2.81 -0.80
N PHE A 56 -6.56 1.72 -1.42
CA PHE A 56 -6.88 1.39 -2.81
C PHE A 56 -8.27 0.78 -3.02
N TYR A 57 -8.96 0.33 -1.96
CA TYR A 57 -10.16 -0.48 -2.05
C TYR A 57 -11.40 0.19 -1.44
N GLY A 58 -12.49 0.23 -2.22
CA GLY A 58 -13.82 0.61 -1.69
C GLY A 58 -13.98 2.07 -1.27
N ARG A 59 -13.04 2.96 -1.61
CA ARG A 59 -13.14 4.41 -1.34
C ARG A 59 -13.77 5.19 -2.49
N ALA A 60 -14.41 6.31 -2.16
CA ALA A 60 -14.86 7.27 -3.17
C ALA A 60 -13.67 7.81 -3.99
N GLY A 61 -13.82 7.78 -5.32
CA GLY A 61 -12.76 8.15 -6.26
C GLY A 61 -11.68 7.08 -6.47
N GLY A 62 -11.82 5.90 -5.85
CA GLY A 62 -10.91 4.77 -6.06
C GLY A 62 -11.14 4.05 -7.40
N LEU A 63 -10.15 3.24 -7.81
CA LEU A 63 -10.26 2.38 -8.98
C LEU A 63 -11.19 1.20 -8.68
N ALA A 64 -12.28 1.07 -9.43
CA ALA A 64 -13.31 0.05 -9.18
C ALA A 64 -12.83 -1.41 -9.40
N PHE A 65 -11.69 -1.61 -10.06
CA PHE A 65 -11.16 -2.93 -10.43
C PHE A 65 -10.00 -3.42 -9.55
N THR A 66 -9.65 -2.67 -8.50
CA THR A 66 -8.67 -3.15 -7.50
C THR A 66 -9.26 -4.30 -6.70
N VAL A 67 -8.51 -5.39 -6.57
CA VAL A 67 -8.87 -6.54 -5.73
C VAL A 67 -7.91 -6.63 -4.54
N PRO A 68 -8.37 -6.38 -3.32
CA PRO A 68 -7.52 -6.43 -2.14
C PRO A 68 -7.33 -7.87 -1.68
N ILE A 69 -6.12 -8.20 -1.23
CA ILE A 69 -5.80 -9.41 -0.48
C ILE A 69 -5.62 -8.96 0.97
N LEU A 70 -6.69 -9.03 1.76
CA LEU A 70 -6.77 -8.55 3.14
C LEU A 70 -7.14 -9.70 4.07
N THR A 71 -6.20 -10.60 4.30
CA THR A 71 -6.40 -11.68 5.26
C THR A 71 -6.15 -11.16 6.67
N SER A 72 -7.06 -11.44 7.60
CA SER A 72 -7.07 -10.81 8.93
C SER A 72 -5.85 -11.13 9.78
N GLU A 73 -5.15 -12.22 9.48
CA GLU A 73 -3.89 -12.61 10.11
C GLU A 73 -2.69 -11.74 9.69
N LEU A 74 -2.80 -11.01 8.57
CA LEU A 74 -1.80 -10.03 8.11
C LEU A 74 -2.15 -8.59 8.49
N THR A 75 -3.37 -8.33 8.97
CA THR A 75 -3.80 -6.99 9.42
C THR A 75 -3.57 -6.80 10.93
N MET A 76 -3.98 -5.64 11.47
CA MET A 76 -3.84 -5.29 12.89
C MET A 76 -5.05 -5.69 13.76
N THR A 77 -6.01 -6.46 13.22
CA THR A 77 -7.05 -7.08 14.06
C THR A 77 -6.48 -8.09 15.05
N GLU A 78 -5.33 -8.66 14.72
CA GLU A 78 -4.58 -9.58 15.56
C GLU A 78 -3.32 -8.89 16.13
N HIS A 79 -2.58 -9.56 17.02
CA HIS A 79 -1.35 -9.00 17.57
C HIS A 79 -0.32 -8.69 16.45
N PRO A 80 0.33 -7.51 16.40
CA PRO A 80 1.24 -7.14 15.31
C PRO A 80 2.37 -8.15 15.06
N THR A 81 2.93 -8.72 16.13
CA THR A 81 3.96 -9.76 16.03
C THR A 81 3.46 -11.01 15.29
N LYS A 82 2.16 -11.34 15.37
CA LYS A 82 1.57 -12.46 14.61
C LYS A 82 1.72 -12.20 13.11
N SER A 83 1.33 -11.01 12.62
CA SER A 83 1.48 -10.65 11.20
C SER A 83 2.93 -10.77 10.73
N SER A 84 3.90 -10.33 11.54
CA SER A 84 5.34 -10.46 11.24
C SER A 84 5.86 -11.89 11.20
N TYR A 85 5.21 -12.85 11.89
CA TYR A 85 5.54 -14.26 11.77
C TYR A 85 4.84 -14.90 10.57
N ILE A 86 3.57 -14.56 10.32
CA ILE A 86 2.78 -15.10 9.21
C ILE A 86 3.37 -14.69 7.86
N GLU A 87 3.77 -13.42 7.68
CA GLU A 87 4.37 -12.94 6.43
C GLU A 87 5.68 -13.65 6.06
N LYS A 88 6.33 -14.33 7.02
CA LYS A 88 7.58 -15.07 6.82
C LYS A 88 7.36 -16.56 6.54
N LEU A 89 6.11 -17.02 6.57
CA LEU A 89 5.78 -18.40 6.23
C LEU A 89 5.88 -18.60 4.72
N SER A 90 6.42 -19.75 4.32
CA SER A 90 6.42 -20.15 2.92
C SER A 90 5.00 -20.16 2.35
N GLY A 91 4.79 -19.51 1.21
CA GLY A 91 3.50 -19.38 0.54
C GLY A 91 2.71 -18.12 0.91
N TYR A 92 3.15 -17.33 1.90
CA TYR A 92 2.60 -15.99 2.19
C TYR A 92 3.43 -14.84 1.61
N ALA A 93 4.73 -15.07 1.36
CA ALA A 93 5.65 -14.15 0.70
C ALA A 93 6.29 -14.79 -0.54
#